data_AF-A0A661I3M7-F1
#
_entry.id   AF-A0A661I3M7-F1
#
_cell.length_a   1.000
_cell.length_b   1.000
_cell.length_c   1.000
_cell.angle_alpha   90.00
_cell.angle_beta   90.00
_cell.angle_gamma   90.00
#
_symmetry.space_group_name_H-M   'P 1'
#
loop_
_entity.id
_entity.type
_entity.pdbx_description
1 polymer ?
#
loop_
_entity_poly.entity_id
_entity_poly.type
_entity_poly.pdbx_seq_one_letter_code
_entity_poly.pdbx_strand_id
1 'polypeptide(L)'
;MKFLEKEYFELEVGEDIYTGNMIQLSKKQIEAIEKMGNKALLPKIEKAIRKSRKIERKIEIKEKLNDWESVEKLQDELSKHEELVDTLTIEIDKINQDDLYKKRLELSLVSDEKREIMELGKKYSYENVLNTILLDIKERKAKN
;
A
#
# COMPACT_ATOMS: atom_id res chain seq x y z
N MET A 1 -30.86 -8.55 -0.26
CA MET A 1 -29.42 -8.88 -0.23
C MET A 1 -28.84 -8.58 -1.60
N LYS A 2 -27.86 -7.68 -1.73
CA LYS A 2 -27.11 -7.54 -2.99
C LYS A 2 -26.12 -8.70 -3.05
N PHE A 3 -26.35 -9.65 -3.97
CA PHE A 3 -25.36 -10.69 -4.26
C PHE A 3 -24.12 -10.00 -4.85
N LEU A 4 -22.94 -10.34 -4.34
CA LEU A 4 -21.69 -9.94 -4.96
C LEU A 4 -21.61 -10.65 -6.31
N GLU A 5 -21.60 -9.89 -7.39
CA GLU A 5 -21.53 -10.42 -8.75
C GLU A 5 -20.16 -11.10 -8.93
N LYS A 6 -20.20 -12.38 -9.30
CA LYS A 6 -19.00 -13.15 -9.63
C LYS A 6 -18.72 -12.95 -11.10
N GLU A 7 -17.50 -12.58 -11.42
CA GLU A 7 -17.03 -12.37 -12.78
C GLU A 7 -16.06 -13.48 -13.15
N TYR A 8 -16.38 -14.19 -14.22
CA TYR A 8 -15.49 -15.20 -14.79
C TYR A 8 -14.31 -14.54 -15.51
N PHE A 9 -13.13 -15.15 -15.40
CA PHE A 9 -11.94 -14.75 -16.13
C PHE A 9 -11.17 -15.97 -16.67
N GLU A 10 -10.38 -15.72 -17.72
CA GLU A 10 -9.34 -16.62 -18.22
C GLU A 10 -8.01 -15.88 -18.23
N LEU A 11 -6.98 -16.54 -17.69
CA LEU A 11 -5.63 -16.03 -17.56
C LEU A 11 -4.69 -16.94 -18.34
N GLU A 12 -4.23 -16.48 -19.49
CA GLU A 12 -3.27 -17.19 -20.32
C GLU A 12 -1.84 -16.88 -19.88
N VAL A 13 -1.04 -17.93 -19.63
CA VAL A 13 0.37 -17.83 -19.27
C VAL A 13 1.18 -18.79 -20.14
N GLY A 14 1.71 -18.28 -21.25
CA GLY A 14 2.40 -19.14 -22.22
C GLY A 14 1.40 -20.04 -22.93
N GLU A 15 1.54 -21.36 -22.74
CA GLU A 15 0.60 -22.37 -23.29
C GLU A 15 -0.48 -22.78 -22.28
N ASP A 16 -0.33 -22.39 -21.01
CA ASP A 16 -1.27 -22.74 -19.95
C ASP A 16 -2.40 -21.71 -19.84
N ILE A 17 -3.62 -22.19 -19.57
CA ILE A 17 -4.80 -21.35 -19.34
C ILE A 17 -5.34 -21.65 -17.95
N TYR A 18 -5.40 -20.61 -17.11
CA TYR A 18 -5.99 -20.67 -15.78
C TYR A 18 -7.35 -19.98 -15.81
N THR A 19 -8.34 -20.54 -15.14
CA THR A 19 -9.71 -20.03 -15.16
C THR A 19 -10.24 -19.82 -13.75
N GLY A 20 -11.19 -18.92 -13.60
CA GLY A 20 -11.77 -18.72 -12.28
C GLY A 20 -12.85 -17.66 -12.22
N ASN A 21 -13.37 -17.49 -11.01
CA ASN A 21 -14.27 -16.40 -10.71
C ASN A 21 -13.60 -15.42 -9.75
N MET A 22 -13.84 -14.15 -9.99
CA MET A 22 -13.43 -13.05 -9.13
C MET A 22 -14.65 -12.29 -8.63
N ILE A 23 -14.58 -11.80 -7.39
CA ILE A 23 -15.50 -10.79 -6.89
C ILE A 23 -14.79 -9.44 -6.94
N GLN A 24 -15.43 -8.45 -7.57
CA GLN A 24 -15.00 -7.08 -7.46
C GLN A 24 -15.21 -6.56 -6.05
N LEU A 25 -14.10 -6.20 -5.40
CA LEU A 25 -14.13 -5.50 -4.14
C LEU A 25 -14.71 -4.10 -4.34
N SER A 26 -15.54 -3.65 -3.40
CA SER A 26 -16.03 -2.29 -3.40
C SER A 26 -14.88 -1.29 -3.25
N LYS A 27 -15.08 -0.06 -3.72
CA LYS A 27 -14.11 1.04 -3.55
C LYS A 27 -13.65 1.20 -2.09
N LYS A 28 -14.56 1.06 -1.12
CA LYS A 28 -14.23 1.11 0.32
C LYS A 28 -13.30 -0.02 0.77
N GLN A 29 -13.48 -1.22 0.23
CA GLN A 29 -12.62 -2.38 0.54
C GLN A 29 -11.23 -2.23 -0.08
N ILE A 30 -11.15 -1.75 -1.33
CA ILE A 30 -9.87 -1.45 -1.99
C ILE A 30 -9.12 -0.35 -1.22
N GLU A 31 -9.79 0.74 -0.86
CA GLU A 31 -9.22 1.80 -0.03
C GLU A 31 -8.76 1.29 1.34
N ALA A 32 -9.47 0.34 1.95
CA ALA A 32 -9.05 -0.26 3.21
C ALA A 32 -7.73 -1.05 3.04
N ILE A 33 -7.58 -1.82 1.97
CA ILE A 33 -6.36 -2.57 1.65
C ILE A 33 -5.21 -1.61 1.34
N GLU A 34 -5.43 -0.58 0.52
CA GLU A 34 -4.42 0.43 0.21
C GLU A 34 -4.00 1.26 1.44
N LYS A 35 -4.91 1.48 2.40
CA LYS A 35 -4.60 2.08 3.71
C LYS A 35 -3.79 1.16 4.61
N MET A 36 -3.78 -0.15 4.38
CA MET A 36 -2.80 -1.04 5.02
C MET A 36 -1.41 -0.88 4.40
N GLY A 37 -1.31 -0.17 3.27
CA GLY A 37 -0.07 0.17 2.58
C GLY A 37 0.51 1.54 2.91
N ASN A 38 1.43 1.99 2.04
CA ASN A 38 2.18 3.24 2.19
C ASN A 38 1.28 4.49 2.34
N LYS A 39 0.06 4.49 1.79
CA LYS A 39 -0.88 5.63 1.86
C LYS A 39 -1.27 6.03 3.28
N ALA A 40 -1.21 5.15 4.28
CA ALA A 40 -1.48 5.52 5.67
C ALA A 40 -0.25 6.04 6.43
N LEU A 41 0.96 5.66 5.99
CA LEU A 41 2.21 6.09 6.62
C LEU A 41 2.71 7.41 6.04
N LEU A 42 2.51 7.66 4.74
CA LEU A 42 2.93 8.90 4.06
C LEU A 42 2.43 10.18 4.78
N PRO A 43 1.14 10.32 5.15
CA PRO A 43 0.70 11.51 5.89
C PRO A 43 1.30 11.62 7.29
N LYS A 44 1.67 10.49 7.92
CA LYS A 44 2.34 10.49 9.23
C LYS A 44 3.79 10.97 9.10
N ILE A 45 4.50 10.52 8.06
CA ILE A 45 5.86 10.98 7.74
C ILE A 45 5.85 12.46 7.41
N GLU A 46 4.97 12.92 6.51
CA GLU A 46 4.85 14.34 6.17
C GLU A 46 4.58 15.21 7.42
N LYS A 47 3.71 14.73 8.32
CA LYS A 47 3.44 15.42 9.58
C LYS A 47 4.65 15.43 10.51
N ALA A 48 5.41 14.34 10.58
CA ALA A 48 6.63 14.26 11.38
C ALA A 48 7.72 15.19 10.83
N ILE A 49 8.01 15.15 9.52
CA ILE A 49 8.95 16.06 8.83
C ILE A 49 8.54 17.52 9.05
N ARG A 50 7.26 17.85 8.93
CA ARG A 50 6.77 19.22 9.16
C ARG A 50 6.96 19.67 10.61
N LYS A 51 6.89 18.75 11.58
CA LYS A 51 7.20 19.05 12.98
C LYS A 51 8.71 19.24 13.19
N SER A 52 9.55 18.36 12.66
CA SER A 52 11.02 18.50 12.71
C SER A 52 11.45 19.88 12.20
N ARG A 53 10.97 20.29 11.03
CA ARG A 53 11.24 21.63 10.45
C ARG A 53 10.80 22.79 11.33
N LYS A 54 9.73 22.64 12.12
CA LYS A 54 9.30 23.67 13.07
C LYS A 54 10.22 23.72 14.29
N ILE A 55 10.71 22.58 14.75
CA ILE A 55 11.64 22.49 15.87
C ILE A 55 13.00 23.06 15.47
N GLU A 56 13.54 22.70 14.30
CA GLU A 56 14.76 23.29 13.73
C GLU A 56 14.71 24.83 13.71
N ARG A 57 13.60 25.41 13.22
CA ARG A 57 13.43 26.87 13.21
C ARG A 57 13.41 27.47 14.62
N LYS A 58 12.86 26.76 15.60
CA LYS A 58 12.87 27.23 17.00
C LYS A 58 14.28 27.16 17.58
N ILE A 59 15.03 26.10 17.28
CA ILE A 59 16.43 25.96 17.68
C ILE A 59 17.23 27.16 17.14
N GLU A 60 17.12 27.46 15.85
CA GLU A 60 17.84 28.59 15.23
C GLU A 60 17.51 29.93 15.90
N ILE A 61 16.24 30.15 16.28
CA ILE A 61 15.84 31.37 17.01
C ILE A 61 16.44 31.38 18.42
N LYS A 62 16.45 30.24 19.12
CA LYS A 62 16.96 30.13 20.49
C LYS A 62 18.48 30.25 20.57
N GLU A 63 19.20 29.72 19.60
CA GLU A 63 20.64 29.92 19.42
C GLU A 63 20.97 31.41 19.26
N LYS A 64 20.23 32.13 18.40
CA LYS A 64 20.41 33.58 18.22
C LYS A 64 20.13 34.39 19.51
N LEU A 65 19.32 33.85 20.41
CA LEU A 65 19.01 34.46 21.71
C LEU A 65 19.94 33.98 22.85
N ASN A 66 20.91 33.10 22.56
CA ASN A 66 21.79 32.46 23.55
C ASN A 66 21.06 31.70 24.67
N ASP A 67 19.84 31.20 24.39
CA ASP A 67 19.02 30.42 25.32
C ASP A 67 19.33 28.93 25.18
N TRP A 68 20.51 28.53 25.65
CA TRP A 68 21.09 27.20 25.44
C TRP A 68 20.31 26.07 26.13
N GLU A 69 19.69 26.33 27.29
CA GLU A 69 18.84 25.35 27.96
C GLU A 69 17.61 24.99 27.11
N SER A 70 17.02 25.98 26.42
CA SER A 70 15.93 25.73 25.48
C SER A 70 16.42 25.03 24.21
N VAL A 71 17.64 25.33 23.74
CA VAL A 71 18.24 24.66 22.59
C VAL A 71 18.40 23.17 22.86
N GLU A 72 18.97 22.79 24.01
CA GLU A 72 19.18 21.39 24.38
C GLU A 72 17.85 20.62 24.42
N LYS A 73 16.82 21.16 25.07
CA LYS A 73 15.48 20.55 25.11
C LYS A 73 14.86 20.38 23.73
N LEU A 74 15.06 21.34 22.83
CA LEU A 74 14.53 21.29 21.47
C LEU A 74 15.32 20.32 20.59
N GLN A 75 16.64 20.18 20.79
CA GLN A 75 17.47 19.19 20.11
C GLN A 75 17.04 17.76 20.50
N ASP A 76 16.75 17.52 21.77
CA ASP A 76 16.19 16.24 22.24
C ASP A 76 14.81 15.95 21.60
N GLU A 77 13.96 16.98 21.48
CA GLU A 77 12.65 16.85 20.80
C GLU A 77 12.81 16.58 19.30
N LEU A 78 13.80 17.22 18.66
CA LEU A 78 14.11 17.01 17.24
C LEU A 78 14.59 15.58 16.99
N SER A 79 15.54 15.07 17.80
CA SER A 79 16.08 13.71 17.68
C SER A 79 14.98 12.65 17.73
N LYS A 80 14.03 12.78 18.67
CA LYS A 80 12.88 11.85 18.76
C LYS A 80 11.99 11.90 17.52
N HIS A 81 11.86 13.08 16.92
CA HIS A 81 11.07 13.26 15.71
C HIS A 81 11.77 12.72 14.47
N GLU A 82 13.09 12.82 14.38
CA GLU A 82 13.91 12.23 13.33
C GLU A 82 13.90 10.70 13.41
N GLU A 83 14.10 10.11 14.59
CA GLU A 83 13.97 8.65 14.80
C GLU A 83 12.60 8.11 14.38
N LEU A 84 11.53 8.88 14.63
CA LEU A 84 10.19 8.52 14.17
C LEU A 84 10.08 8.56 12.65
N VAL A 85 10.68 9.55 11.98
CA VAL A 85 10.71 9.63 10.51
C VAL A 85 11.46 8.43 9.95
N ASP A 86 12.62 8.08 10.50
CA ASP A 86 13.41 6.94 10.06
C ASP A 86 12.64 5.63 10.25
N THR A 87 12.02 5.44 11.42
CA THR A 87 11.19 4.27 11.70
C THR A 87 10.04 4.14 10.70
N LEU A 88 9.32 5.23 10.45
CA LEU A 88 8.20 5.24 9.50
C LEU A 88 8.67 5.05 8.05
N THR A 89 9.85 5.53 7.68
CA THR A 89 10.46 5.34 6.36
C THR A 89 10.84 3.89 6.15
N ILE A 90 11.47 3.26 7.15
CA ILE A 90 11.75 1.81 7.17
C ILE A 90 10.44 1.00 7.10
N GLU A 91 9.38 1.42 7.80
CA GLU A 91 8.07 0.77 7.70
C GLU A 91 7.47 0.88 6.29
N ILE A 92 7.64 2.02 5.61
CA ILE A 92 7.24 2.18 4.19
C ILE A 92 8.06 1.26 3.29
N ASP A 93 9.37 1.19 3.48
CA ASP A 93 10.25 0.32 2.70
C ASP A 93 9.93 -1.17 2.92
N LYS A 94 9.44 -1.51 4.11
CA LYS A 94 8.98 -2.86 4.46
C LYS A 94 7.60 -3.20 3.90
N ILE A 95 6.76 -2.21 3.60
CA ILE A 95 5.48 -2.45 2.94
C ILE A 95 5.78 -2.71 1.46
N ASN A 96 5.87 -4.00 1.12
CA ASN A 96 5.91 -4.41 -0.27
C ASN A 96 4.55 -4.10 -0.93
N GLN A 97 4.55 -3.22 -1.92
CA GLN A 97 3.35 -2.89 -2.68
C GLN A 97 2.72 -4.15 -3.31
N ASP A 98 3.54 -5.15 -3.65
CA ASP A 98 3.10 -6.42 -4.17
C ASP A 98 2.32 -7.25 -3.12
N ASP A 99 2.58 -7.09 -1.82
CA ASP A 99 1.79 -7.74 -0.76
C ASP A 99 0.38 -7.15 -0.62
N LEU A 100 0.18 -5.88 -0.98
CA LEU A 100 -1.15 -5.28 -1.03
C LEU A 100 -1.95 -5.86 -2.19
N TYR A 101 -1.30 -6.02 -3.35
CA TYR A 101 -1.89 -6.68 -4.51
C TYR A 101 -2.17 -8.15 -4.24
N LYS A 102 -1.26 -8.85 -3.54
CA LYS A 102 -1.48 -10.21 -3.04
C LYS A 102 -2.75 -10.29 -2.22
N LYS A 103 -2.89 -9.42 -1.22
CA LYS A 103 -4.05 -9.41 -0.33
C LYS A 103 -5.34 -9.07 -1.08
N ARG A 104 -5.28 -8.13 -2.03
CA ARG A 104 -6.39 -7.79 -2.92
C ARG A 104 -6.80 -8.99 -3.76
N LEU A 105 -5.84 -9.66 -4.40
CA LEU A 105 -6.05 -10.85 -5.21
C LEU A 105 -6.64 -12.00 -4.37
N GLU A 106 -6.12 -12.26 -3.17
CA GLU A 106 -6.62 -13.29 -2.24
C GLU A 106 -8.08 -13.07 -1.83
N LEU A 107 -8.46 -11.81 -1.58
CA LEU A 107 -9.83 -11.44 -1.20
C LEU A 107 -10.80 -11.44 -2.39
N SER A 108 -10.28 -11.18 -3.58
CA SER A 108 -11.04 -11.14 -4.82
C SER A 108 -11.25 -12.53 -5.44
N LEU A 109 -10.30 -13.46 -5.31
CA LEU A 109 -10.39 -14.78 -5.93
C LEU A 109 -11.38 -15.72 -5.23
N VAL A 110 -12.34 -16.21 -6.02
CA VAL A 110 -13.31 -17.24 -5.69
C VAL A 110 -13.21 -18.35 -6.75
N SER A 111 -12.01 -18.91 -6.92
CA SER A 111 -11.71 -20.00 -7.85
C SER A 111 -11.19 -21.23 -7.11
N ASP A 112 -11.42 -22.41 -7.66
CA ASP A 112 -10.77 -23.64 -7.23
C ASP A 112 -9.27 -23.62 -7.57
N GLU A 113 -8.89 -22.90 -8.64
CA GLU A 113 -7.49 -22.64 -9.04
C GLU A 113 -6.83 -21.48 -8.27
N LYS A 114 -7.41 -21.09 -7.14
CA LYS A 114 -6.90 -19.97 -6.34
C LYS A 114 -5.42 -20.19 -5.97
N ARG A 115 -5.01 -21.41 -5.69
CA ARG A 115 -3.64 -21.69 -5.27
C ARG A 115 -2.66 -21.43 -6.41
N GLU A 116 -2.97 -21.92 -7.59
CA GLU A 116 -2.18 -21.81 -8.82
C GLU A 116 -2.05 -20.33 -9.23
N ILE A 117 -3.15 -19.58 -9.20
CA ILE A 117 -3.15 -18.14 -9.51
C ILE A 117 -2.32 -17.36 -8.48
N MET A 118 -2.35 -17.75 -7.21
CA MET A 118 -1.52 -17.15 -6.17
C MET A 118 -0.04 -17.54 -6.31
N GLU A 119 0.28 -18.70 -6.87
CA GLU A 119 1.64 -19.12 -7.21
C GLU A 119 2.16 -18.35 -8.44
N LEU A 120 1.32 -18.08 -9.45
CA LEU A 120 1.65 -17.16 -10.54
C LEU A 120 2.00 -15.77 -10.03
N GLY A 121 1.26 -15.26 -9.04
CA GLY A 121 1.57 -13.97 -8.42
C GLY A 121 2.95 -13.91 -7.76
N LYS A 122 3.44 -15.02 -7.20
CA LYS A 122 4.83 -15.10 -6.69
C LYS A 122 5.87 -15.02 -7.80
N LYS A 123 5.55 -15.58 -8.97
CA LYS A 123 6.48 -15.69 -10.12
C LYS A 123 6.49 -14.41 -10.98
N TYR A 124 5.35 -13.77 -11.14
CA TYR A 124 5.14 -12.68 -12.09
C TYR A 124 4.69 -11.36 -11.44
N SER A 125 4.72 -11.26 -10.11
CA SER A 125 4.10 -10.22 -9.29
C SER A 125 2.57 -10.31 -9.21
N TYR A 126 2.05 -10.10 -8.01
CA TYR A 126 0.62 -10.08 -7.73
C TYR A 126 -0.11 -8.91 -8.41
N GLU A 127 0.58 -7.78 -8.60
CA GLU A 127 0.05 -6.64 -9.37
C GLU A 127 -0.30 -7.05 -10.80
N ASN A 128 0.65 -7.68 -11.50
CA ASN A 128 0.49 -8.05 -12.90
C ASN A 128 -0.62 -9.09 -13.07
N VAL A 129 -0.62 -10.14 -12.24
CA VAL A 129 -1.66 -11.18 -12.29
C VAL A 129 -3.05 -10.58 -12.06
N LEU A 130 -3.20 -9.71 -11.06
CA LEU A 130 -4.47 -9.05 -10.79
C LEU A 130 -4.91 -8.15 -11.95
N ASN A 131 -4.00 -7.35 -12.51
CA ASN A 131 -4.33 -6.44 -13.60
C ASN A 131 -4.72 -7.18 -14.88
N THR A 132 -4.05 -8.29 -15.20
CA THR A 132 -4.42 -9.12 -16.36
C THR A 132 -5.80 -9.75 -16.19
N ILE A 133 -6.12 -10.28 -15.00
CA ILE A 133 -7.46 -10.81 -14.71
C ILE A 133 -8.54 -9.72 -14.86
N LEU A 134 -8.31 -8.54 -14.30
CA LEU A 134 -9.25 -7.42 -14.40
C LEU A 134 -9.43 -6.92 -15.83
N LEU A 135 -8.38 -7.00 -16.66
CA LEU A 135 -8.43 -6.65 -18.07
C LEU A 135 -9.31 -7.64 -18.85
N ASP A 136 -9.08 -8.95 -18.69
CA ASP A 136 -9.90 -9.99 -19.35
C ASP A 136 -11.39 -9.83 -19.00
N ILE A 137 -11.71 -9.66 -17.71
CA ILE A 137 -13.08 -9.39 -17.25
C ILE A 137 -13.68 -8.17 -17.96
N LYS A 138 -12.92 -7.07 -18.02
CA LYS A 138 -13.37 -5.82 -18.65
C LYS A 138 -13.62 -6.01 -20.14
N GLU A 139 -12.74 -6.73 -20.84
CA GLU A 139 -12.88 -7.01 -22.26
C GLU A 139 -14.08 -7.91 -22.56
N ARG A 140 -14.32 -8.94 -21.73
CA ARG A 140 -15.52 -9.78 -21.82
C ARG A 140 -16.80 -8.99 -21.60
N LYS A 141 -16.80 -8.09 -20.61
CA LYS A 141 -17.94 -7.19 -20.35
C LYS A 141 -18.20 -6.19 -21.46
N ALA A 142 -17.18 -5.79 -22.23
CA ALA A 142 -17.36 -4.88 -23.36
C ALA A 142 -17.89 -5.57 -24.63
N LYS A 143 -17.76 -6.91 -24.72
CA LYS A 143 -18.23 -7.73 -25.85
C LYS A 143 -19.67 -8.24 -25.70
N ASN A 144 -20.23 -8.14 -24.50
CA ASN A 144 -21.61 -8.52 -24.15
C ASN A 144 -22.48 -7.29 -23.94
#